data_AF-A0AAD1DUQ0-F1
#
_entry.id   AF-A0AAD1DUQ0-F1
#
_cell.length_a   1.000
_cell.length_b   1.000
_cell.length_c   1.000
_cell.angle_alpha   90.00
_cell.angle_beta   90.00
_cell.angle_gamma   90.00
#
_symmetry.space_group_name_H-M   'P 1'
#
loop_
_entity.id
_entity.type
_entity.pdbx_description
1 polymer ?
#
loop_
_entity_poly.entity_id
_entity_poly.type
_entity_poly.pdbx_seq_one_letter_code
_entity_poly.pdbx_strand_id
1 'polypeptide(L)'
;MKILLIFTFFSSLLTGQINSARSKGAVFKHRPEKPYENTDYSGLIVVNKTMYGLLFEDKKLSSDAKLRIEKFFKRRLNGYTELKTYQIQIYKKRGKWYVGNTEI
;
A
#
# COMPACT_ATOMS: atom_id res chain seq x y z
N MET A 1 3.46 5.50 -61.72
CA MET A 1 2.87 4.88 -60.52
C MET A 1 3.86 4.69 -59.35
N LYS A 2 4.82 5.60 -59.12
CA LYS A 2 5.76 5.50 -57.97
C LYS A 2 5.40 6.43 -56.79
N ILE A 3 4.70 7.54 -57.06
CA ILE A 3 4.34 8.55 -56.05
C ILE A 3 3.15 8.10 -55.18
N LEU A 4 2.26 7.24 -55.69
CA LEU A 4 1.09 6.75 -54.96
C LEU A 4 1.48 5.82 -53.77
N LEU A 5 2.58 5.07 -53.91
CA LEU A 5 3.06 4.14 -52.86
C LEU A 5 3.72 4.87 -51.68
N ILE A 6 4.20 6.09 -51.88
CA ILE A 6 4.84 6.89 -50.83
C ILE A 6 3.78 7.47 -49.88
N PHE A 7 2.61 7.83 -50.41
CA PHE A 7 1.50 8.34 -49.59
C PHE A 7 0.87 7.29 -48.68
N THR A 8 0.88 6.01 -49.07
CA THR A 8 0.33 4.91 -48.26
C THR A 8 1.22 4.51 -47.08
N PHE A 9 2.52 4.85 -47.11
CA PHE A 9 3.41 4.57 -45.98
C PHE A 9 3.30 5.61 -44.87
N PHE A 10 2.99 6.88 -45.21
CA PHE A 10 2.96 7.98 -44.24
C PHE A 10 1.74 7.95 -43.31
N SER A 11 0.64 7.31 -43.72
CA SER A 11 -0.58 7.20 -42.90
C SER A 11 -0.46 6.20 -41.74
N SER A 12 0.55 5.32 -41.76
CA SER A 12 0.78 4.33 -40.70
C SER A 12 1.46 4.91 -39.45
N LEU A 13 2.05 6.10 -39.53
CA LEU A 13 2.79 6.73 -38.41
C LEU A 13 1.89 7.50 -37.41
N LEU A 14 0.59 7.60 -37.66
CA LEU A 14 -0.33 8.42 -36.85
C LEU A 14 -1.20 7.63 -35.86
N THR A 15 -1.00 6.32 -35.72
CA THR A 15 -1.83 5.47 -34.83
C THR A 15 -1.05 4.88 -33.66
N GLY A 16 -0.16 5.69 -33.07
CA GLY A 16 0.28 5.46 -31.69
C GLY A 16 -0.82 5.91 -30.73
N GLN A 17 -1.82 5.07 -30.48
CA GLN A 17 -2.84 5.34 -29.46
C GLN A 17 -2.16 5.58 -28.11
N ILE A 18 -2.17 6.83 -27.63
CA ILE A 18 -1.86 7.15 -26.24
C ILE A 18 -3.00 6.57 -25.42
N ASN A 19 -2.81 5.35 -24.92
CA ASN A 19 -3.73 4.69 -24.02
C ASN A 19 -3.70 5.40 -22.66
N SER A 20 -4.44 6.50 -22.55
CA SER A 20 -4.69 7.22 -21.29
C SER A 20 -5.70 6.48 -20.38
N ALA A 21 -5.92 5.18 -20.63
CA ALA A 21 -6.67 4.29 -19.73
C ALA A 21 -6.03 4.18 -18.33
N ARG A 22 -4.80 4.67 -18.15
CA ARG A 22 -4.11 4.73 -16.86
C ARG A 22 -4.00 6.17 -16.37
N SER A 23 -4.84 6.55 -15.41
CA SER A 23 -4.45 7.33 -14.19
C SER A 23 -5.49 8.31 -13.64
N LYS A 24 -6.74 8.36 -14.15
CA LYS A 24 -7.80 9.14 -13.50
C LYS A 24 -8.81 8.21 -12.81
N GLY A 25 -8.46 7.72 -11.62
CA GLY A 25 -9.42 7.00 -10.76
C GLY A 25 -8.93 5.72 -10.09
N ALA A 26 -7.70 5.27 -10.35
CA ALA A 26 -7.16 4.10 -9.65
C ALA A 26 -6.84 4.46 -8.18
N VAL A 27 -7.77 4.15 -7.28
CA VAL A 27 -7.63 4.33 -5.83
C VAL A 27 -6.55 3.41 -5.23
N PHE A 28 -6.17 2.34 -5.95
CA PHE A 28 -5.21 1.34 -5.49
C PHE A 28 -4.00 1.22 -6.43
N LYS A 29 -2.80 1.37 -5.88
CA LYS A 29 -1.53 1.20 -6.60
C LYS A 29 -1.32 -0.28 -6.94
N HIS A 30 -1.08 -0.62 -8.21
CA HIS A 30 -0.80 -2.00 -8.67
C HIS A 30 0.64 -2.48 -8.43
N ARG A 31 1.55 -1.57 -8.05
CA ARG A 31 2.94 -1.88 -7.74
C ARG A 31 3.37 -1.10 -6.50
N PRO A 32 4.26 -1.68 -5.66
CA PRO A 32 4.81 -0.95 -4.52
C PRO A 32 5.57 0.29 -5.00
N GLU A 33 5.47 1.37 -4.23
CA GLU A 33 6.12 2.64 -4.55
C GLU A 33 7.63 2.58 -4.36
N LYS A 34 8.08 1.68 -3.47
CA LYS A 34 9.49 1.39 -3.22
C LYS A 34 9.71 -0.12 -3.41
N PRO A 35 10.70 -0.55 -4.21
CA PRO A 35 10.94 -1.97 -4.48
C PRO A 35 11.31 -2.79 -3.24
N TYR A 36 11.73 -2.12 -2.17
CA TYR A 36 12.11 -2.75 -0.90
C TYR A 36 10.99 -2.73 0.16
N GLU A 37 9.81 -2.22 -0.16
CA GLU A 37 8.68 -2.22 0.77
C GLU A 37 8.13 -3.64 0.91
N ASN A 38 8.23 -4.22 2.11
CA ASN A 38 7.67 -5.54 2.39
C ASN A 38 6.16 -5.42 2.58
N THR A 39 5.40 -5.76 1.54
CA THR A 39 3.93 -5.72 1.54
C THR A 39 3.27 -6.91 2.26
N ASP A 40 4.03 -7.97 2.54
CA ASP A 40 3.56 -9.20 3.19
C ASP A 40 4.22 -9.40 4.56
N TYR A 41 4.54 -8.29 5.23
CA TYR A 41 5.12 -8.33 6.56
C TYR A 41 4.24 -9.11 7.54
N SER A 42 4.83 -10.14 8.14
CA SER A 42 4.22 -10.95 9.19
C SER A 42 5.24 -11.13 10.30
N GLY A 43 4.90 -10.74 11.52
CA GLY A 43 5.85 -10.74 12.63
C GLY A 43 5.34 -9.99 13.86
N LEU A 44 6.16 -10.00 14.90
CA LEU A 44 5.94 -9.21 16.10
C LEU A 44 6.53 -7.82 15.91
N ILE A 45 5.70 -6.80 16.09
CA ILE A 45 6.08 -5.40 16.02
C ILE A 45 6.05 -4.77 17.40
N VAL A 46 6.89 -3.76 17.59
CA VAL A 46 6.93 -2.95 18.80
C VAL A 46 6.36 -1.57 18.48
N VAL A 47 5.30 -1.20 19.20
CA VAL A 47 4.57 0.05 19.04
C VAL A 47 4.55 0.79 20.37
N ASN A 48 5.17 1.96 20.41
CA ASN A 48 5.12 2.83 21.57
C ASN A 48 3.94 3.80 21.45
N LYS A 49 3.01 3.76 22.39
CA LYS A 49 1.90 4.71 22.46
C LYS A 49 2.30 5.92 23.28
N THR A 50 2.30 7.07 22.61
CA THR A 50 2.59 8.38 23.20
C THR A 50 1.34 9.26 23.21
N MET A 51 1.41 10.39 23.92
CA MET A 51 0.36 11.42 23.91
C MET A 51 0.04 11.92 22.49
N TYR A 52 1.02 11.89 21.59
CA TYR A 52 0.91 12.41 20.23
C TYR A 52 0.51 11.35 19.19
N GLY A 53 0.44 10.08 19.58
CA GLY A 53 0.11 8.98 18.67
C GLY A 53 0.98 7.74 18.85
N LEU A 54 1.03 6.92 17.80
CA LEU A 54 1.79 5.67 17.77
C LEU A 54 3.15 5.88 17.13
N LEU A 55 4.20 5.45 17.81
CA LEU A 55 5.57 5.37 17.28
C LEU A 55 5.92 3.91 17.03
N PHE A 56 6.35 3.62 15.80
CA PHE A 56 6.76 2.28 15.39
C PHE A 56 8.29 2.19 15.47
N GLU A 57 8.81 1.21 16.21
CA GLU A 57 10.26 0.99 16.27
C GLU A 57 10.80 0.46 14.94
N ASP A 58 10.02 -0.38 14.25
CA ASP A 58 10.41 -0.92 12.95
C ASP A 58 10.24 0.12 11.83
N LYS A 59 11.37 0.61 11.32
CA LYS A 59 11.42 1.57 10.22
C LYS A 59 11.05 0.97 8.86
N LYS A 60 11.12 -0.36 8.71
CA LYS A 60 10.83 -1.08 7.45
C LYS A 60 9.34 -1.44 7.32
N LEU A 61 8.53 -1.14 8.32
CA LEU A 61 7.09 -1.41 8.26
C LEU A 61 6.43 -0.60 7.15
N SER A 62 5.67 -1.28 6.29
CA SER A 62 4.95 -0.67 5.19
C SER A 62 3.91 0.34 5.68
N SER A 63 3.58 1.30 4.81
CA SER A 63 2.60 2.34 5.14
C SER A 63 1.20 1.76 5.41
N ASP A 64 0.79 0.73 4.65
CA ASP A 64 -0.48 0.02 4.86
C ASP A 64 -0.51 -0.67 6.22
N ALA A 65 0.56 -1.38 6.62
CA ALA A 65 0.62 -2.03 7.92
C ALA A 65 0.44 -1.04 9.08
N LYS A 66 1.14 0.11 9.04
CA LYS A 66 1.00 1.18 10.05
C LYS A 66 -0.45 1.65 10.18
N LEU A 67 -1.10 1.89 9.04
CA LEU A 67 -2.49 2.35 9.00
C LEU A 67 -3.48 1.31 9.57
N ARG A 68 -3.22 0.00 9.35
CA ARG A 68 -4.01 -1.08 9.95
C ARG A 68 -3.87 -1.12 11.47
N ILE A 69 -2.64 -0.95 11.96
CA ILE A 69 -2.36 -0.94 13.40
C ILE A 69 -3.02 0.28 14.04
N GLU A 70 -2.90 1.46 13.44
CA GLU A 70 -3.60 2.66 13.91
C GLU A 70 -5.12 2.44 14.00
N LYS A 71 -5.73 1.82 12.99
CA LYS A 71 -7.15 1.45 13.03
C LYS A 71 -7.47 0.46 14.16
N PHE A 72 -6.59 -0.51 14.42
CA PHE A 72 -6.75 -1.44 15.54
C PHE A 72 -6.78 -0.69 16.88
N PHE A 73 -5.82 0.18 17.14
CA PHE A 73 -5.77 0.98 18.38
C PHE A 73 -6.97 1.94 18.50
N LYS A 74 -7.43 2.53 17.38
CA LYS A 74 -8.62 3.39 17.36
C LYS A 74 -9.91 2.61 17.61
N ARG A 75 -10.04 1.37 17.10
CA ARG A 75 -11.23 0.52 17.33
C ARG A 75 -11.28 -0.01 18.77
N ARG A 76 -10.13 -0.33 19.36
CA ARG A 76 -10.01 -0.85 20.73
C ARG A 76 -9.90 0.29 21.76
N LEU A 77 -10.83 1.24 21.70
CA LEU A 77 -10.86 2.49 22.49
C LEU A 77 -10.54 2.30 23.98
N ASN A 78 -10.87 1.16 24.58
CA ASN A 78 -10.71 0.91 26.01
C ASN A 78 -9.57 -0.06 26.36
N GLY A 79 -9.02 -0.81 25.41
CA GLY A 79 -8.02 -1.87 25.70
C GLY A 79 -6.57 -1.42 25.58
N TYR A 80 -6.34 -0.31 24.86
CA TYR A 80 -4.99 0.19 24.55
C TYR A 80 -4.87 1.69 24.87
N THR A 81 -5.44 2.12 25.99
CA THR A 81 -5.43 3.53 26.43
C THR A 81 -4.11 3.95 27.06
N GLU A 82 -3.43 3.01 27.72
CA GLU A 82 -2.20 3.28 28.46
C GLU A 82 -1.05 3.72 27.54
N LEU A 83 -0.32 4.73 28.00
CA LEU A 83 0.89 5.25 27.36
C LEU A 83 2.07 4.32 27.68
N LYS A 84 2.19 3.26 26.88
CA LYS A 84 3.25 2.26 27.04
C LYS A 84 3.65 1.66 25.71
N THR A 85 4.69 0.85 25.77
CA THR A 85 5.13 0.02 24.66
C THR A 85 4.29 -1.26 24.59
N TYR A 86 3.74 -1.52 23.41
CA TYR A 86 2.97 -2.72 23.10
C TYR A 86 3.74 -3.58 22.10
N GLN A 87 3.78 -4.88 22.37
CA GLN A 87 4.23 -5.88 21.42
C GLN A 87 3.01 -6.51 20.77
N ILE A 88 2.90 -6.36 19.45
CA ILE A 88 1.71 -6.76 18.70
C ILE A 88 2.14 -7.67 17.58
N GLN A 89 1.44 -8.80 17.44
CA GLN A 89 1.66 -9.66 16.28
C GLN A 89 0.82 -9.13 15.11
N ILE A 90 1.44 -8.96 13.94
CA ILE A 90 0.73 -8.67 12.70
C ILE A 90 0.99 -9.78 11.71
N TYR A 91 -0.02 -10.15 10.95
CA TYR A 91 0.15 -11.08 9.84
C TYR A 91 -0.93 -10.86 8.80
N LYS A 92 -0.63 -11.30 7.58
CA LYS A 92 -1.57 -11.28 6.47
C LYS A 92 -1.98 -12.71 6.14
N LYS A 93 -3.28 -12.98 6.13
CA LYS A 93 -3.83 -14.30 5.82
C LYS A 93 -4.94 -14.15 4.80
N ARG A 94 -4.82 -14.83 3.65
CA ARG A 94 -5.79 -14.79 2.54
C ARG A 94 -6.13 -13.35 2.09
N GLY A 95 -5.12 -12.48 2.02
CA GLY A 95 -5.28 -11.07 1.63
C GLY A 95 -5.87 -10.15 2.71
N LYS A 96 -6.21 -10.67 3.89
CA LYS A 96 -6.74 -9.91 5.03
C LYS A 96 -5.66 -9.67 6.07
N TRP A 97 -5.67 -8.50 6.68
CA TRP A 97 -4.76 -8.13 7.76
C TRP A 97 -5.33 -8.55 9.11
N TYR A 98 -4.47 -9.16 9.92
CA TYR A 98 -4.78 -9.53 11.29
C TYR A 98 -3.78 -8.85 12.22
N VAL A 99 -4.31 -8.24 13.27
CA VAL A 99 -3.55 -7.62 14.36
C VAL A 99 -3.92 -8.39 15.63
N GLY A 100 -2.99 -9.20 16.11
CA GLY A 100 -3.25 -10.28 17.06
C GLY A 100 -4.29 -11.27 16.50
N ASN A 101 -5.40 -11.44 17.21
CA ASN A 101 -6.51 -12.30 16.78
C ASN A 101 -7.66 -11.51 16.12
N THR A 102 -7.47 -10.22 15.82
CA THR A 102 -8.52 -9.37 15.24
C THR A 102 -8.25 -9.06 13.77
N GLU A 103 -9.23 -9.32 12.92
CA GLU A 103 -9.22 -8.89 11.51
C GLU A 103 -9.49 -7.38 11.41
N ILE A 104 -8.75 -6.66 10.55
CA ILE A 104 -8.82 -5.19 10.43
C ILE A 104 -9.33 -4.66 9.09
#